data_AF-A0A2M8CH98-F1
#
_entry.id   AF-A0A2M8CH98-F1
#
_cell.length_a   1.000
_cell.length_b   1.000
_cell.length_c   1.000
_cell.angle_alpha   90.00
_cell.angle_beta   90.00
_cell.angle_gamma   90.00
#
_symmetry.space_group_name_H-M   'P 1'
#
loop_
_entity.id
_entity.type
_entity.pdbx_description
1 polymer ?
#
loop_
_entity_poly.entity_id
_entity_poly.type
_entity_poly.pdbx_seq_one_letter_code
_entity_poly.pdbx_strand_id
1 'polypeptide(L)'
;MQIQRILKTQLQNDLMNSGKVIVLYGPRQAGKTTLSKMIIEETGLKSLMINADQLKYIDVLSSRDLNLLQSLVSGYQLLFIDEGQRIPEIGINLKILHDELPELKVLVTGS
;
A
#
# COMPACT_ATOMS: atom_id res chain seq x y z
N MET A 1 -24.71 -4.56 -1.83
CA MET A 1 -24.54 -5.38 -0.61
C MET A 1 -23.06 -5.46 -0.29
N GLN A 2 -22.62 -4.96 0.86
CA GLN A 2 -21.23 -5.15 1.31
C GLN A 2 -21.13 -6.52 2.00
N ILE A 3 -20.23 -7.36 1.52
CA ILE A 3 -19.97 -8.68 2.10
C ILE A 3 -18.90 -8.52 3.17
N GLN A 4 -19.17 -8.98 4.40
CA GLN A 4 -18.17 -9.01 5.45
C GLN A 4 -17.03 -9.95 5.06
N ARG A 5 -15.80 -9.41 5.01
CA ARG A 5 -14.59 -10.18 4.70
C ARG A 5 -13.95 -10.66 5.99
N ILE A 6 -13.72 -11.97 6.09
CA ILE A 6 -13.05 -12.60 7.24
C ILE A 6 -11.68 -11.93 7.52
N LEU A 7 -10.95 -11.58 6.45
CA LEU A 7 -9.64 -10.95 6.56
C LEU A 7 -9.67 -9.48 7.03
N LYS A 8 -10.84 -8.83 7.09
CA LYS A 8 -10.92 -7.40 7.41
C LYS A 8 -10.25 -7.06 8.75
N THR A 9 -10.67 -7.75 9.81
CA THR A 9 -10.21 -7.49 11.17
C THR A 9 -8.71 -7.74 11.32
N GLN A 10 -8.22 -8.85 10.75
CA GLN A 10 -6.79 -9.18 10.77
C GLN A 10 -5.98 -8.13 10.00
N LEU A 11 -6.41 -7.80 8.77
CA LEU A 11 -5.71 -6.83 7.92
C LEU A 11 -5.65 -5.45 8.58
N GLN A 12 -6.75 -4.99 9.19
CA GLN A 12 -6.78 -3.73 9.92
C GLN A 12 -5.86 -3.74 11.14
N ASN A 13 -5.88 -4.83 11.93
CA ASN A 13 -5.00 -4.97 13.09
C ASN A 13 -3.52 -4.96 12.68
N ASP A 14 -3.16 -5.74 11.67
CA ASP A 14 -1.77 -5.81 11.18
C ASP A 14 -1.33 -4.44 10.64
N LEU A 15 -2.20 -3.72 9.92
CA LEU A 15 -1.90 -2.40 9.37
C LEU A 15 -1.67 -1.35 10.45
N MET A 16 -2.47 -1.38 11.52
CA MET A 16 -2.38 -0.39 12.60
C MET A 16 -1.23 -0.71 13.57
N ASN A 17 -1.07 -1.98 13.92
CA ASN A 17 -0.26 -2.40 15.06
C ASN A 17 1.08 -3.04 14.67
N SER A 18 1.34 -3.23 13.38
CA SER A 18 2.65 -3.69 12.90
C SER A 18 3.37 -2.61 12.08
N GLY A 19 4.70 -2.70 11.99
CA GLY A 19 5.53 -1.92 11.06
C GLY A 19 5.75 -2.65 9.72
N LYS A 20 5.02 -3.72 9.45
CA LYS A 20 5.26 -4.57 8.27
C LYS A 20 4.68 -3.93 7.01
N VAL A 21 5.32 -4.21 5.88
CA VAL A 21 4.68 -4.05 4.57
C VAL A 21 3.64 -5.16 4.41
N ILE A 22 2.38 -4.79 4.19
CA ILE A 22 1.29 -5.75 4.03
C ILE A 22 0.93 -5.87 2.54
N VAL A 23 0.88 -7.10 2.05
CA VAL A 23 0.48 -7.40 0.68
C VAL A 23 -0.80 -8.23 0.68
N LEU A 24 -1.87 -7.68 0.11
CA LEU A 24 -3.14 -8.37 -0.10
C LEU A 24 -3.19 -8.95 -1.51
N TYR A 25 -2.96 -10.25 -1.62
CA TYR A 25 -2.96 -10.97 -2.89
C TYR A 25 -4.29 -11.67 -3.18
N GLY A 26 -4.64 -11.83 -4.44
CA GLY A 26 -5.79 -12.63 -4.88
C GLY A 26 -6.24 -12.30 -6.30
N PRO A 27 -7.15 -13.07 -6.90
CA PRO A 27 -7.55 -12.86 -8.29
C PRO A 27 -8.14 -11.47 -8.55
N ARG A 28 -8.16 -11.05 -9.82
CA ARG A 28 -8.89 -9.85 -10.24
C ARG A 28 -10.37 -9.97 -9.85
N GLN A 29 -11.01 -8.84 -9.57
CA GLN A 29 -12.42 -8.77 -9.16
C GLN A 29 -12.77 -9.46 -7.83
N ALA A 30 -11.77 -9.92 -7.06
CA ALA A 30 -11.98 -10.46 -5.71
C ALA A 30 -12.35 -9.40 -4.65
N GLY A 31 -12.40 -8.11 -5.00
CA GLY A 31 -12.75 -7.00 -4.09
C GLY A 31 -11.61 -6.54 -3.17
N LYS A 32 -10.35 -6.80 -3.54
CA LYS A 32 -9.15 -6.42 -2.76
C LYS A 32 -9.04 -4.91 -2.55
N THR A 33 -9.17 -4.16 -3.64
CA THR A 33 -9.16 -2.69 -3.62
C THR A 33 -10.28 -2.16 -2.73
N THR A 34 -11.50 -2.70 -2.86
CA THR A 34 -12.64 -2.29 -2.04
C THR A 34 -12.41 -2.54 -0.55
N LEU A 35 -11.89 -3.72 -0.19
CA LEU A 35 -11.56 -4.04 1.21
C LEU A 35 -10.48 -3.09 1.75
N SER A 36 -9.44 -2.84 0.97
CA SER A 36 -8.32 -1.98 1.37
C SER A 36 -8.79 -0.55 1.61
N LYS A 37 -9.57 0.02 0.69
CA LYS A 37 -10.13 1.37 0.82
C LYS A 37 -11.01 1.52 2.06
N MET A 38 -11.89 0.55 2.31
CA MET A 38 -12.74 0.54 3.51
C MET A 38 -11.91 0.55 4.79
N ILE A 39 -10.87 -0.28 4.88
CA ILE A 39 -9.99 -0.32 6.06
C ILE A 39 -9.24 1.01 6.21
N ILE A 40 -8.69 1.54 5.12
CA ILE A 40 -7.94 2.82 5.12
C ILE A 40 -8.83 3.96 5.62
N GLU A 41 -10.06 4.07 5.11
CA GLU A 41 -11.04 5.07 5.55
C GLU A 41 -11.33 4.97 7.05
N GLU A 42 -11.43 3.75 7.59
CA GLU A 42 -11.66 3.51 9.03
C GLU A 42 -10.43 3.83 9.91
N THR A 43 -9.22 3.92 9.34
CA THR A 43 -8.02 4.27 10.12
C THR A 43 -7.95 5.76 10.50
N GLY A 44 -8.58 6.64 9.71
CA GLY A 44 -8.42 8.09 9.85
C GLY A 44 -7.02 8.62 9.54
N LEU A 45 -6.10 7.78 9.05
CA LEU A 45 -4.73 8.18 8.72
C LEU A 45 -4.68 8.99 7.43
N LYS A 46 -3.81 10.00 7.40
CA LYS A 46 -3.54 10.74 6.16
C LYS A 46 -2.85 9.80 5.16
N SER A 47 -3.58 9.39 4.13
CA SER A 47 -3.19 8.29 3.25
C SER A 47 -2.90 8.75 1.83
N LEU A 48 -1.80 8.28 1.25
CA LEU A 48 -1.49 8.39 -0.17
C LEU A 48 -1.99 7.13 -0.87
N MET A 49 -2.90 7.28 -1.83
CA MET A 49 -3.49 6.17 -2.58
C MET A 49 -3.02 6.21 -4.03
N ILE A 50 -2.29 5.18 -4.44
CA ILE A 50 -1.71 5.05 -5.77
C ILE A 50 -2.38 3.90 -6.50
N ASN A 51 -2.73 4.10 -7.76
CA ASN A 51 -3.11 3.04 -8.67
C ASN A 51 -1.94 2.80 -9.64
N ALA A 52 -1.32 1.62 -9.58
CA ALA A 52 -0.15 1.30 -10.37
C ALA A 52 -0.43 1.05 -11.87
N ASP A 53 -1.70 0.99 -12.29
CA ASP A 53 -2.04 1.04 -13.72
C ASP A 53 -1.83 2.47 -14.29
N GLN A 54 -1.64 3.49 -13.44
CA GLN A 54 -1.31 4.85 -13.88
C GLN A 54 0.21 5.06 -13.95
N LEU A 55 0.71 5.45 -15.13
CA LEU A 55 2.14 5.65 -15.40
C LEU A 55 2.82 6.66 -14.47
N LYS A 56 2.07 7.65 -13.96
CA LYS A 56 2.57 8.78 -13.16
C LYS A 56 3.50 8.38 -12.01
N TYR A 57 3.31 7.20 -11.42
CA TYR A 57 4.05 6.78 -10.22
C TYR A 57 5.09 5.70 -10.48
N ILE A 58 5.14 5.15 -11.70
CA ILE A 58 6.04 4.04 -12.04
C ILE A 58 7.50 4.48 -11.91
N ASP A 59 7.86 5.63 -12.45
CA ASP A 59 9.26 6.10 -12.44
C ASP A 59 9.76 6.27 -11.00
N VAL A 60 8.96 6.88 -10.13
CA VAL A 60 9.33 7.11 -8.73
C VAL A 60 9.39 5.79 -7.96
N LEU A 61 8.38 4.93 -8.08
CA LEU A 61 8.27 3.67 -7.33
C LEU A 61 9.15 2.53 -7.87
N SER A 62 9.86 2.76 -8.98
CA SER A 62 10.88 1.86 -9.51
C SER A 62 12.31 2.44 -9.42
N SER A 63 12.45 3.69 -8.95
CA SER A 63 13.72 4.44 -8.97
C SER A 63 14.83 3.90 -8.06
N ARG A 64 14.47 3.26 -6.94
CA ARG A 64 15.38 2.92 -5.83
C ARG A 64 16.06 4.14 -5.20
N ASP A 65 15.57 5.34 -5.49
CA ASP A 65 16.09 6.59 -4.96
C ASP A 65 15.32 6.97 -3.69
N LEU A 66 15.99 6.90 -2.55
CA LEU A 66 15.40 7.22 -1.26
C LEU A 66 14.81 8.64 -1.22
N ASN A 67 15.45 9.64 -1.85
CA ASN A 67 14.97 11.01 -1.82
C ASN A 67 13.65 11.15 -2.60
N LEU A 68 13.55 10.50 -3.76
CA LEU A 68 12.31 10.48 -4.55
C LEU A 68 11.19 9.74 -3.81
N LEU A 69 11.50 8.60 -3.20
CA LEU A 69 10.56 7.82 -2.40
C LEU A 69 10.07 8.59 -1.17
N GLN A 70 10.97 9.23 -0.42
CA GLN A 70 10.63 10.08 0.72
C GLN A 70 9.79 11.29 0.29
N SER A 71 10.17 11.95 -0.81
CA SER A 71 9.40 13.07 -1.33
C SER A 71 7.99 12.65 -1.75
N LEU A 72 7.80 11.45 -2.29
CA LEU A 72 6.49 10.93 -2.69
C LEU A 72 5.56 10.75 -1.49
N VAL A 73 6.09 10.19 -0.39
CA VAL A 73 5.29 9.84 0.80
C VAL A 73 5.29 10.92 1.87
N SER A 74 5.97 12.05 1.63
CA SER A 74 6.13 13.12 2.61
C SER A 74 4.78 13.65 3.11
N GLY A 75 4.64 13.71 4.43
CA GLY A 75 3.42 14.18 5.09
C GLY A 75 2.24 13.22 5.02
N TYR A 76 2.42 11.97 4.58
CA TYR A 76 1.46 10.88 4.68
C TYR A 76 1.89 9.89 5.76
N GLN A 77 0.90 9.27 6.40
CA GLN A 77 1.08 8.24 7.43
C GLN A 77 0.88 6.83 6.86
N LEU A 78 0.20 6.73 5.73
CA LEU A 78 -0.10 5.47 5.07
C LEU A 78 0.12 5.59 3.56
N LEU A 79 0.81 4.62 2.98
CA LEU A 79 0.94 4.41 1.55
C LEU A 79 0.11 3.19 1.14
N PHE A 80 -0.86 3.42 0.26
CA PHE A 80 -1.62 2.38 -0.41
C PHE A 80 -1.25 2.31 -1.88
N ILE A 81 -0.90 1.11 -2.37
CA ILE A 81 -0.61 0.86 -3.79
C ILE A 81 -1.54 -0.25 -4.30
N ASP A 82 -2.42 0.10 -5.23
CA ASP A 82 -3.28 -0.86 -5.91
C ASP A 82 -2.54 -1.48 -7.12
N GLU A 83 -2.63 -2.80 -7.27
CA GLU A 83 -2.00 -3.59 -8.33
C GLU A 83 -0.46 -3.40 -8.38
N GLY A 84 0.19 -3.43 -7.21
CA GLY A 84 1.61 -3.11 -7.05
C GLY A 84 2.57 -3.96 -7.90
N GLN A 85 2.17 -5.16 -8.31
CA GLN A 85 2.94 -6.01 -9.23
C GLN A 85 3.11 -5.42 -10.64
N ARG A 86 2.39 -4.32 -10.96
CA ARG A 86 2.60 -3.53 -12.18
C ARG A 86 3.87 -2.70 -12.14
N ILE A 87 4.38 -2.38 -10.95
CA ILE A 87 5.58 -1.58 -10.78
C ILE A 87 6.80 -2.52 -10.84
N PRO A 88 7.73 -2.32 -11.78
CA PRO A 88 8.94 -3.12 -11.85
C PRO A 88 9.72 -3.07 -10.53
N GLU A 89 10.17 -4.23 -10.05
CA GLU A 89 11.02 -4.33 -8.87
C GLU A 89 10.44 -3.65 -7.60
N ILE A 90 9.10 -3.57 -7.49
CA ILE A 90 8.43 -2.86 -6.40
C ILE A 90 8.90 -3.29 -5.02
N GLY A 91 9.17 -4.59 -4.83
CA GLY A 91 9.63 -5.13 -3.54
C GLY A 91 10.90 -4.48 -3.01
N ILE A 92 11.82 -4.06 -3.89
CA ILE A 92 13.06 -3.38 -3.49
C ILE A 92 12.73 -1.97 -2.96
N ASN A 93 11.87 -1.24 -3.64
CA ASN A 93 11.46 0.11 -3.22
C ASN A 93 10.62 0.08 -1.94
N LEU A 94 9.75 -0.91 -1.78
CA LEU A 94 9.00 -1.13 -0.54
C LEU A 94 9.93 -1.46 0.63
N LYS A 95 11.01 -2.24 0.40
CA LYS A 95 12.03 -2.51 1.41
C LYS A 95 12.76 -1.23 1.83
N ILE A 96 13.18 -0.40 0.88
CA ILE A 96 13.81 0.90 1.18
C ILE A 96 12.88 1.76 2.04
N LEU A 97 11.60 1.88 1.65
CA LEU A 97 10.61 2.62 2.43
C LEU A 97 10.44 2.05 3.84
N HIS A 98 10.35 0.73 3.98
CA HIS A 98 10.20 0.07 5.28
C HIS A 98 11.41 0.27 6.20
N ASP A 99 12.62 0.13 5.65
CA ASP A 99 13.86 0.22 6.44
C ASP A 99 14.13 1.67 6.88
N GLU A 100 13.81 2.65 6.03
CA GLU A 100 14.10 4.08 6.27
C GLU A 100 12.94 4.85 6.91
N LEU A 101 11.69 4.39 6.72
CA LEU A 101 10.48 5.01 7.25
C LEU A 101 9.60 3.97 7.98
N PRO A 102 10.06 3.40 9.11
CA PRO A 102 9.36 2.30 9.80
C PRO A 102 7.97 2.69 10.35
N GLU A 103 7.71 3.99 10.53
CA GLU A 103 6.40 4.51 10.96
C GLU A 103 5.38 4.60 9.80
N LEU A 104 5.84 4.59 8.54
CA LEU A 104 4.97 4.62 7.38
C LEU A 104 4.23 3.28 7.27
N LYS A 105 2.90 3.32 7.37
CA LYS A 105 2.09 2.12 7.12
C LYS A 105 2.02 1.85 5.63
N VAL A 106 2.27 0.62 5.21
CA VAL A 106 2.28 0.26 3.79
C VAL A 106 1.32 -0.89 3.51
N LEU A 107 0.35 -0.66 2.63
CA LEU A 107 -0.59 -1.67 2.13
C LEU A 107 -0.54 -1.74 0.61
N VAL A 108 -0.32 -2.92 0.06
CA VAL A 108 -0.22 -3.15 -1.38
C VAL A 108 -1.21 -4.23 -1.78
N THR A 109 -1.93 -4.07 -2.89
CA THR A 109 -2.70 -5.17 -3.50
C THR A 109 -1.94 -5.79 -4.67
N GLY A 110 -2.19 -7.08 -4.91
CA GLY A 110 -1.74 -7.73 -6.14
C GLY A 110 -2.68 -8.82 -6.66
N SER A 111 -2.63 -9.03 -7.97
CA SER A 111 -3.38 -10.06 -8.69
C SER A 111 -2.47 -11.03 -9.43
#